data_AF-A0A6N8JMM4-F1
#
_entry.id   AF-A0A6N8JMM4-F1
#
_cell.length_a   1.000
_cell.length_b   1.000
_cell.length_c   1.000
_cell.angle_alpha   90.00
_cell.angle_beta   90.00
_cell.angle_gamma   90.00
#
_symmetry.space_group_name_H-M   'P 1'
#
loop_
_entity.id
_entity.type
_entity.pdbx_description
1 polymer ?
#
loop_
_entity_poly.entity_id
_entity_poly.type
_entity_poly.pdbx_seq_one_letter_code
_entity_poly.pdbx_strand_id
1 'polypeptide(L)'
;MARKKINHALHIKSHTQGSSNEISFSVLDAAREARDAAERGGSRGAEAGGVSLFTLGRGKKPRPTPEKEQHIVLPEGTPRLPARATSASRSAAVVPRDRTPLRYVPFVVGICVVIALALTIGQTFFQMRSYQSDLRGGLSAQITQINRADEVLIPFDTLVMSQYDTAHFTKTTANQDVSMLDQLTETYRGLVGDIAPVYSELKEAIGKVEAVQPSLSDNSDKEAAHQALVAAQSRLSMLDTGVAIVDEALMATEAYEAARQGWNDIIAADAAVREATALLQDMTEDNVRASIDKTNTALTLLNRAADSFSMAQDSYPGLDLGVFDQYVAKRIESQQAALSADQAYLDRNKELLSQENERYNALEQEAADLAQGLGDDPDVVVVSFYHAAIAEDVEFYEAERLKAGNADTFLRNYLGSDAQ
;
A
#
# COMPACT_ATOMS: atom_id res chain seq x y z
N MET A 1 -39.19 2.58 -3.90
CA MET A 1 -39.15 4.06 -3.81
C MET A 1 -38.41 4.60 -5.02
N ALA A 2 -38.70 5.82 -5.48
CA ALA A 2 -38.37 6.25 -6.84
C ALA A 2 -36.89 6.68 -7.03
N ARG A 3 -36.26 6.21 -8.11
CA ARG A 3 -35.02 6.80 -8.66
C ARG A 3 -35.36 8.17 -9.26
N LYS A 4 -34.75 9.24 -8.76
CA LYS A 4 -34.96 10.61 -9.23
C LYS A 4 -34.18 10.85 -10.52
N LYS A 5 -34.77 10.54 -11.68
CA LYS A 5 -34.25 10.98 -12.98
C LYS A 5 -34.28 12.51 -13.04
N ILE A 6 -33.13 13.15 -13.16
CA ILE A 6 -33.04 14.57 -13.50
C ILE A 6 -32.86 14.65 -15.01
N ASN A 7 -33.98 14.61 -15.74
CA ASN A 7 -33.99 15.06 -17.13
C ASN A 7 -33.89 16.60 -17.10
N HIS A 8 -32.84 17.19 -17.69
CA HIS A 8 -32.78 18.63 -17.90
C HIS A 8 -33.05 18.98 -19.38
N ALA A 9 -34.23 19.55 -19.59
CA ALA A 9 -34.74 20.30 -20.73
C ALA A 9 -33.94 20.29 -22.05
N LEU A 10 -34.26 19.35 -22.94
CA LEU A 10 -34.01 19.47 -24.38
C LEU A 10 -35.13 20.33 -25.00
N HIS A 11 -34.82 21.54 -25.51
CA HIS A 11 -35.82 22.47 -26.05
C HIS A 11 -35.70 22.64 -27.57
N ILE A 12 -36.16 21.64 -28.33
CA ILE A 12 -36.18 21.66 -29.80
C ILE A 12 -37.27 22.63 -30.29
N LYS A 13 -36.89 23.64 -31.07
CA LYS A 13 -37.83 24.38 -31.94
C LYS A 13 -37.81 23.78 -33.35
N SER A 14 -38.98 23.63 -33.95
CA SER A 14 -39.11 23.21 -35.34
C SER A 14 -38.86 24.38 -36.30
N HIS A 15 -38.05 24.12 -37.34
CA HIS A 15 -37.69 24.99 -38.47
C HIS A 15 -36.87 26.27 -38.22
N THR A 16 -35.62 26.24 -38.71
CA THR A 16 -34.94 27.35 -39.40
C THR A 16 -34.06 26.78 -40.53
N GLN A 17 -33.91 27.51 -41.64
CA GLN A 17 -33.05 27.12 -42.79
C GLN A 17 -31.64 27.70 -42.66
N GLY A 18 -30.63 26.95 -43.11
CA GLY A 18 -29.29 27.44 -43.45
C GLY A 18 -28.23 27.25 -42.36
N SER A 19 -27.04 26.75 -42.76
CA SER A 19 -25.90 26.37 -41.89
C SER A 19 -26.16 25.13 -41.00
N SER A 20 -25.41 24.05 -41.22
CA SER A 20 -25.64 22.73 -40.63
C SER A 20 -25.04 22.50 -39.22
N ASN A 21 -24.43 23.51 -38.59
CA ASN A 21 -23.54 23.28 -37.43
C ASN A 21 -24.11 23.53 -36.02
N GLU A 22 -25.37 23.95 -35.85
CA GLU A 22 -25.84 24.38 -34.50
C GLU A 22 -26.27 23.24 -33.56
N ILE A 23 -26.39 21.98 -34.03
CA ILE A 23 -26.92 20.87 -33.21
C ILE A 23 -25.88 20.36 -32.18
N SER A 24 -24.60 20.38 -32.51
CA SER A 24 -23.53 19.77 -31.69
C SER A 24 -23.07 20.64 -30.51
N PHE A 25 -23.30 21.95 -30.54
CA PHE A 25 -22.75 22.87 -29.53
C PHE A 25 -23.52 22.86 -28.19
N SER A 26 -24.83 22.59 -28.20
CA SER A 26 -25.63 22.62 -26.96
C SER A 26 -25.28 21.53 -25.95
N VAL A 27 -24.61 20.46 -26.37
CA VAL A 27 -24.16 19.37 -25.47
C VAL A 27 -22.77 19.69 -24.89
N LEU A 28 -21.89 20.28 -25.70
CA LEU A 28 -20.52 20.60 -25.31
C LEU A 28 -20.43 21.84 -24.40
N ASP A 29 -21.26 22.87 -24.63
CA ASP A 29 -21.35 24.01 -23.70
C ASP A 29 -21.89 23.58 -22.33
N ALA A 30 -22.79 22.58 -22.28
CA ALA A 30 -23.29 22.03 -21.02
C ALA A 30 -22.21 21.26 -20.24
N ALA A 31 -21.34 20.51 -20.92
CA ALA A 31 -20.19 19.84 -20.31
C ALA A 31 -19.12 20.85 -19.83
N ARG A 32 -18.87 21.89 -20.61
CA ARG A 32 -17.94 22.98 -20.28
C ARG A 32 -18.41 23.80 -19.07
N GLU A 33 -19.66 24.26 -19.07
CA GLU A 33 -20.23 25.03 -17.94
C GLU A 33 -20.26 24.19 -16.65
N ALA A 34 -20.48 22.86 -16.74
CA ALA A 34 -20.40 21.96 -15.59
C ALA A 34 -18.98 21.86 -15.01
N ARG A 35 -17.95 21.78 -15.85
CA ARG A 35 -16.54 21.85 -15.43
C ARG A 35 -16.18 23.21 -14.83
N ASP A 36 -16.53 24.30 -15.51
CA ASP A 36 -16.26 25.66 -15.07
C ASP A 36 -17.01 26.00 -13.76
N ALA A 37 -18.14 25.33 -13.47
CA ALA A 37 -18.86 25.42 -12.20
C ALA A 37 -18.16 24.65 -11.06
N ALA A 38 -17.55 23.50 -11.35
CA ALA A 38 -16.74 22.76 -10.37
C ALA A 38 -15.49 23.54 -9.96
N GLU A 39 -14.78 24.14 -10.92
CA GLU A 39 -13.61 25.00 -10.67
C GLU A 39 -13.97 26.26 -9.85
N ARG A 40 -15.16 26.85 -10.05
CA ARG A 40 -15.68 27.99 -9.27
C ARG A 40 -16.17 27.62 -7.86
N GLY A 41 -16.51 26.36 -7.61
CA GLY A 41 -17.04 25.90 -6.31
C GLY A 41 -16.02 25.87 -5.17
N GLY A 42 -14.73 25.83 -5.48
CA GLY A 42 -13.65 25.65 -4.49
C GLY A 42 -13.31 26.85 -3.61
N SER A 43 -13.87 28.04 -3.85
CA SER A 43 -13.44 29.26 -3.14
C SER A 43 -14.53 30.32 -2.90
N ARG A 44 -15.47 30.02 -1.99
CA ARG A 44 -15.95 30.92 -0.89
C ARG A 44 -17.25 30.44 -0.24
N GLY A 45 -17.22 30.24 1.08
CA GLY A 45 -18.41 30.09 1.93
C GLY A 45 -17.99 30.03 3.40
N ALA A 46 -18.42 31.00 4.22
CA ALA A 46 -17.90 31.22 5.57
C ALA A 46 -18.89 30.84 6.70
N GLU A 47 -18.31 30.68 7.90
CA GLU A 47 -18.84 30.69 9.29
C GLU A 47 -20.35 30.89 9.56
N ALA A 48 -20.88 30.18 10.58
CA ALA A 48 -21.63 30.78 11.71
C ALA A 48 -21.98 29.80 12.88
N GLY A 49 -21.71 30.23 14.13
CA GLY A 49 -22.28 29.70 15.41
C GLY A 49 -21.63 28.43 15.98
N GLY A 50 -21.22 28.29 17.26
CA GLY A 50 -21.67 28.90 18.54
C GLY A 50 -22.35 27.80 19.39
N VAL A 51 -22.13 27.57 20.69
CA VAL A 51 -21.58 28.37 21.81
C VAL A 51 -20.95 27.43 22.88
N SER A 52 -19.99 27.92 23.68
CA SER A 52 -19.37 27.20 24.80
C SER A 52 -20.31 26.82 25.96
N LEU A 53 -20.01 25.75 26.69
CA LEU A 53 -20.57 25.45 28.01
C LEU A 53 -19.54 24.82 28.97
N PHE A 54 -19.68 25.21 30.25
CA PHE A 54 -18.97 24.77 31.46
C PHE A 54 -17.62 25.41 31.82
N THR A 55 -17.69 26.19 32.90
CA THR A 55 -16.66 27.03 33.51
C THR A 55 -16.16 26.45 34.83
N LEU A 56 -14.85 26.58 35.07
CA LEU A 56 -14.19 26.89 36.35
C LEU A 56 -14.60 26.16 37.65
N GLY A 57 -13.63 25.47 38.26
CA GLY A 57 -13.64 25.09 39.68
C GLY A 57 -12.22 25.06 40.29
N ARG A 58 -11.79 26.16 40.93
CA ARG A 58 -10.44 26.29 41.54
C ARG A 58 -10.46 25.96 43.05
N GLY A 59 -9.52 25.13 43.51
CA GLY A 59 -9.09 25.05 44.91
C GLY A 59 -8.80 23.63 45.42
N LYS A 60 -8.02 23.41 46.49
CA LYS A 60 -7.02 24.27 47.17
C LYS A 60 -6.24 23.39 48.19
N LYS A 61 -4.92 23.62 48.34
CA LYS A 61 -4.01 23.09 49.41
C LYS A 61 -3.58 21.62 49.39
N PRO A 62 -2.25 21.36 49.46
CA PRO A 62 -1.64 20.21 50.13
C PRO A 62 -0.86 20.62 51.40
N ARG A 63 -0.80 19.73 52.40
CA ARG A 63 0.09 19.60 53.60
C ARG A 63 -0.69 18.91 54.74
N PRO A 64 -0.06 18.19 55.69
CA PRO A 64 1.34 18.36 56.14
C PRO A 64 2.21 17.09 56.26
N THR A 65 3.53 17.29 56.29
CA THR A 65 4.48 16.57 57.17
C THR A 65 4.69 17.42 58.44
N PRO A 66 4.92 16.81 59.62
CA PRO A 66 6.30 16.49 60.06
C PRO A 66 6.34 15.14 60.85
N GLU A 67 7.36 14.71 61.61
CA GLU A 67 8.66 15.33 61.98
C GLU A 67 9.84 14.32 61.97
N LYS A 68 10.40 13.96 63.14
CA LYS A 68 11.69 13.24 63.31
C LYS A 68 11.79 12.56 64.69
N GLU A 69 12.72 11.61 64.81
CA GLU A 69 13.41 11.16 66.05
C GLU A 69 12.62 10.56 67.24
N GLN A 70 13.04 9.36 67.66
CA GLN A 70 13.58 9.14 69.02
C GLN A 70 14.48 7.89 69.09
N HIS A 71 15.53 7.96 69.91
CA HIS A 71 16.61 6.98 70.08
C HIS A 71 16.93 6.85 71.59
N ILE A 72 17.82 5.91 71.97
CA ILE A 72 18.31 5.66 73.35
C ILE A 72 17.23 4.91 74.19
N VAL A 73 17.50 3.85 74.99
CA VAL A 73 18.52 3.67 76.04
C VAL A 73 19.02 2.21 76.18
N LEU A 74 20.35 2.02 76.35
CA LEU A 74 20.99 0.92 77.09
C LEU A 74 21.46 1.45 78.47
N PRO A 75 21.51 0.63 79.55
CA PRO A 75 22.80 0.14 80.08
C PRO A 75 22.75 -1.33 80.59
N GLU A 76 23.74 -2.19 80.31
CA GLU A 76 25.03 -2.45 81.03
C GLU A 76 24.98 -3.32 82.31
N GLY A 77 25.98 -4.21 82.46
CA GLY A 77 26.14 -5.10 83.61
C GLY A 77 27.29 -6.13 83.48
N THR A 78 28.54 -5.67 83.47
CA THR A 78 29.79 -6.48 83.61
C THR A 78 30.00 -6.92 85.09
N PRO A 79 30.97 -7.80 85.53
CA PRO A 79 32.38 -7.79 85.10
C PRO A 79 33.34 -9.01 85.23
N ARG A 80 34.42 -8.91 84.42
CA ARG A 80 35.87 -9.18 84.68
C ARG A 80 36.49 -10.61 84.70
N LEU A 81 37.57 -10.64 83.90
CA LEU A 81 38.74 -11.53 83.69
C LEU A 81 39.49 -11.99 84.97
N PRO A 82 40.46 -12.98 84.96
CA PRO A 82 41.51 -13.12 83.91
C PRO A 82 42.18 -14.50 83.61
N ALA A 83 43.20 -14.42 82.72
CA ALA A 83 44.45 -15.21 82.68
C ALA A 83 44.59 -16.46 81.76
N ARG A 84 45.01 -16.20 80.51
CA ARG A 84 46.30 -16.64 79.87
C ARG A 84 46.96 -17.96 80.32
N ALA A 85 47.14 -18.93 79.40
CA ALA A 85 48.45 -19.47 78.91
C ALA A 85 48.44 -20.96 78.42
N THR A 86 48.87 -21.12 77.16
CA THR A 86 49.81 -22.15 76.62
C THR A 86 49.56 -23.68 76.67
N SER A 87 49.90 -24.30 75.52
CA SER A 87 50.46 -25.67 75.35
C SER A 87 49.52 -26.87 75.59
N ALA A 88 49.74 -28.07 75.04
CA ALA A 88 50.42 -28.47 73.79
C ALA A 88 50.00 -29.94 73.47
N SER A 89 50.42 -30.40 72.29
CA SER A 89 50.22 -31.72 71.70
C SER A 89 50.37 -32.98 72.60
N ARG A 90 49.65 -34.03 72.14
CA ARG A 90 50.02 -35.46 72.08
C ARG A 90 49.80 -36.41 73.29
N SER A 91 49.09 -37.49 72.92
CA SER A 91 49.38 -38.90 73.20
C SER A 91 48.70 -39.66 74.36
N ALA A 92 47.97 -40.69 73.92
CA ALA A 92 47.89 -42.04 74.49
C ALA A 92 47.23 -42.28 75.87
N ALA A 93 45.99 -42.76 75.83
CA ALA A 93 45.54 -43.88 76.66
C ALA A 93 44.43 -44.67 75.93
N VAL A 94 44.59 -45.99 75.81
CA VAL A 94 43.56 -46.90 75.27
C VAL A 94 42.75 -47.46 76.43
N VAL A 95 41.47 -47.06 76.54
CA VAL A 95 40.45 -47.74 77.38
C VAL A 95 39.06 -47.57 76.73
N PRO A 96 38.03 -48.33 77.16
CA PRO A 96 37.49 -49.39 76.34
C PRO A 96 36.25 -48.98 75.52
N ARG A 97 35.91 -49.88 74.60
CA ARG A 97 34.74 -49.81 73.72
C ARG A 97 33.42 -49.88 74.50
N ASP A 98 32.80 -48.73 74.74
CA ASP A 98 31.39 -48.71 75.16
C ASP A 98 30.48 -48.62 73.92
N ARG A 99 29.79 -49.72 73.61
CA ARG A 99 28.86 -49.82 72.49
C ARG A 99 27.48 -49.40 72.98
N THR A 100 27.18 -48.10 72.91
CA THR A 100 25.77 -47.70 72.81
C THR A 100 25.23 -48.25 71.48
N PRO A 101 24.17 -49.08 71.48
CA PRO A 101 23.58 -49.56 70.24
C PRO A 101 23.00 -48.36 69.51
N LEU A 102 23.43 -48.16 68.27
CA LEU A 102 23.25 -46.94 67.50
C LEU A 102 21.78 -46.84 66.98
N ARG A 103 20.82 -46.69 67.90
CA ARG A 103 19.36 -46.66 67.67
C ARG A 103 18.91 -45.58 66.69
N TYR A 104 19.76 -44.60 66.41
CA TYR A 104 19.52 -43.53 65.45
C TYR A 104 20.04 -43.84 64.03
N VAL A 105 20.83 -44.89 63.79
CA VAL A 105 21.33 -45.24 62.44
C VAL A 105 20.21 -45.48 61.42
N PRO A 106 19.20 -46.34 61.65
CA PRO A 106 18.17 -46.56 60.64
C PRO A 106 17.38 -45.27 60.34
N PHE A 107 17.26 -44.37 61.31
CA PHE A 107 16.63 -43.06 61.15
C PHE A 107 17.51 -42.09 60.34
N VAL A 108 18.81 -41.99 60.65
CA VAL A 108 19.78 -41.17 59.91
C VAL A 108 19.95 -41.66 58.47
N VAL A 109 20.06 -42.98 58.26
CA VAL A 109 20.14 -43.59 56.93
C VAL A 109 18.84 -43.34 56.14
N GLY A 110 17.67 -43.47 56.78
CA GLY A 110 16.39 -43.12 56.16
C GLY A 110 16.32 -41.66 55.72
N ILE A 111 16.75 -40.72 56.57
CA ILE A 111 16.83 -39.29 56.24
C ILE A 111 17.82 -39.06 55.08
N CYS A 112 19.01 -39.67 55.10
CA CYS A 112 19.97 -39.54 54.01
C CYS A 112 19.43 -40.07 52.67
N VAL A 113 18.65 -41.16 52.67
CA VAL A 113 18.01 -41.68 51.45
C VAL A 113 16.90 -40.74 50.94
N VAL A 114 16.09 -40.18 51.84
CA VAL A 114 15.06 -39.18 51.46
C VAL A 114 15.71 -37.90 50.92
N ILE A 115 16.80 -37.42 51.52
CA ILE A 115 17.55 -36.26 51.02
C ILE A 115 18.20 -36.58 49.67
N ALA A 116 18.81 -37.77 49.50
CA ALA A 116 19.38 -38.17 48.21
C ALA A 116 18.32 -38.25 47.10
N LEU A 117 17.14 -38.82 47.39
CA LEU A 117 16.01 -38.83 46.46
C LEU A 117 15.53 -37.41 46.14
N ALA A 118 15.33 -36.55 47.15
CA ALA A 118 14.94 -35.15 46.96
C ALA A 118 15.98 -34.36 46.15
N LEU A 119 17.28 -34.62 46.32
CA LEU A 119 18.35 -34.02 45.52
C LEU A 119 18.34 -34.54 44.07
N THR A 120 18.14 -35.84 43.83
CA THR A 120 18.02 -36.36 42.46
C THR A 120 16.79 -35.82 41.73
N ILE A 121 15.63 -35.78 42.40
CA ILE A 121 14.40 -35.20 41.86
C ILE A 121 14.60 -33.70 41.61
N GLY A 122 15.21 -32.98 42.55
CA GLY A 122 15.56 -31.57 42.42
C GLY A 122 16.53 -31.29 41.27
N GLN A 123 17.53 -32.14 41.05
CA GLN A 123 18.44 -32.04 39.91
C GLN A 123 17.71 -32.28 38.58
N THR A 124 16.87 -33.31 38.47
CA THR A 124 16.08 -33.54 37.24
C THR A 124 15.08 -32.42 36.98
N PHE A 125 14.48 -31.86 38.02
CA PHE A 125 13.55 -30.73 37.92
C PHE A 125 14.29 -29.44 37.50
N PHE A 126 15.48 -29.19 38.05
CA PHE A 126 16.31 -28.06 37.66
C PHE A 126 16.81 -28.18 36.22
N GLN A 127 17.24 -29.37 35.78
CA GLN A 127 17.64 -29.64 34.39
C GLN A 127 16.48 -29.49 33.41
N MET A 128 15.27 -29.97 33.76
CA MET A 128 14.07 -29.75 32.96
C MET A 128 13.70 -28.27 32.86
N ARG A 129 13.84 -27.53 33.97
CA ARG A 129 13.57 -26.09 34.00
C ARG A 129 14.60 -25.26 33.24
N SER A 130 15.88 -25.62 33.28
CA SER A 130 16.89 -24.98 32.43
C SER A 130 16.65 -25.30 30.95
N TYR A 131 16.33 -26.55 30.62
CA TYR A 131 16.01 -26.93 29.24
C TYR A 131 14.80 -26.16 28.67
N GLN A 132 13.69 -26.04 29.42
CA GLN A 132 12.56 -25.20 29.00
C GLN A 132 12.93 -23.71 28.92
N SER A 133 13.80 -23.22 29.81
CA SER A 133 14.33 -21.84 29.73
C SER A 133 15.16 -21.61 28.47
N ASP A 134 15.95 -22.59 28.04
CA ASP A 134 16.74 -22.53 26.81
C ASP A 134 15.84 -22.54 25.56
N LEU A 135 14.79 -23.38 25.55
CA LEU A 135 13.78 -23.41 24.48
C LEU A 135 13.04 -22.06 24.36
N ARG A 136 12.61 -21.48 25.48
CA ARG A 136 11.94 -20.17 25.53
C ARG A 136 12.88 -19.04 25.09
N GLY A 137 14.14 -19.07 25.51
CA GLY A 137 15.17 -18.14 25.02
C GLY A 137 15.37 -18.23 23.50
N GLY A 138 15.38 -19.46 22.96
CA GLY A 138 15.41 -19.71 21.51
C GLY A 138 14.19 -19.19 20.77
N LEU A 139 12.99 -19.41 21.32
CA LEU A 139 11.72 -18.91 20.77
C LEU A 139 11.68 -17.38 20.75
N SER A 140 11.99 -16.72 21.86
CA SER A 140 12.01 -15.26 21.96
C SER A 140 13.07 -14.63 21.03
N ALA A 141 14.18 -15.33 20.76
CA ALA A 141 15.15 -14.93 19.74
C ALA A 141 14.59 -15.05 18.31
N GLN A 142 13.81 -16.10 18.00
CA GLN A 142 13.14 -16.22 16.68
C GLN A 142 12.05 -15.16 16.52
N ILE A 143 11.22 -14.91 17.54
CA ILE A 143 10.21 -13.85 17.51
C ILE A 143 10.87 -12.50 17.24
N THR A 144 12.02 -12.22 17.88
CA THR A 144 12.79 -11.00 17.65
C THR A 144 13.33 -10.92 16.20
N GLN A 145 13.74 -12.05 15.59
CA GLN A 145 14.17 -12.05 14.19
C GLN A 145 12.99 -11.87 13.23
N ILE A 146 11.84 -12.48 13.50
CA ILE A 146 10.61 -12.29 12.69
C ILE A 146 10.19 -10.81 12.69
N ASN A 147 10.23 -10.16 13.85
CA ASN A 147 9.92 -8.72 13.97
C ASN A 147 10.92 -7.80 13.25
N ARG A 148 12.14 -8.26 12.90
CA ARG A 148 13.09 -7.46 12.09
C ARG A 148 12.69 -7.38 10.62
N ALA A 149 11.86 -8.30 10.13
CA ALA A 149 11.31 -8.22 8.78
C ALA A 149 10.55 -6.90 8.53
N ASP A 150 10.02 -6.29 9.60
CA ASP A 150 9.30 -5.01 9.56
C ASP A 150 10.18 -3.83 9.11
N GLU A 151 11.51 -3.94 9.20
CA GLU A 151 12.44 -2.92 8.67
C GLU A 151 12.32 -2.75 7.15
N VAL A 152 11.99 -3.83 6.43
CA VAL A 152 11.73 -3.84 4.97
C VAL A 152 10.22 -3.85 4.67
N LEU A 153 9.45 -4.60 5.46
CA LEU A 153 8.03 -4.80 5.21
C LEU A 153 7.19 -3.54 5.46
N ILE A 154 7.53 -2.65 6.41
CA ILE A 154 6.73 -1.42 6.63
C ILE A 154 6.86 -0.43 5.45
N PRO A 155 8.07 -0.12 4.93
CA PRO A 155 8.20 0.63 3.68
C PRO A 155 7.48 -0.03 2.50
N PHE A 156 7.55 -1.37 2.40
CA PHE A 156 6.90 -2.12 1.34
C PHE A 156 5.36 -2.11 1.45
N ASP A 157 4.79 -2.30 2.64
CA ASP A 157 3.36 -2.16 2.94
C ASP A 157 2.86 -0.77 2.52
N THR A 158 3.63 0.27 2.85
CA THR A 158 3.31 1.64 2.45
C THR A 158 3.29 1.82 0.93
N LEU A 159 4.23 1.18 0.20
CA LEU A 159 4.24 1.17 -1.26
C LEU A 159 3.02 0.43 -1.81
N VAL A 160 2.80 -0.81 -1.39
CA VAL A 160 1.72 -1.70 -1.86
C VAL A 160 0.35 -1.08 -1.60
N MET A 161 0.08 -0.56 -0.40
CA MET A 161 -1.15 0.16 -0.07
C MET A 161 -1.42 1.36 -1.00
N SER A 162 -0.36 2.04 -1.46
CA SER A 162 -0.52 3.19 -2.37
C SER A 162 -0.78 2.82 -3.83
N GLN A 163 -0.72 1.53 -4.19
CA GLN A 163 -1.08 1.02 -5.52
C GLN A 163 -2.59 0.79 -5.65
N TYR A 164 -3.28 0.42 -4.57
CA TYR A 164 -4.74 0.21 -4.55
C TYR A 164 -5.53 1.33 -3.84
N ASP A 165 -4.87 2.44 -3.48
CA ASP A 165 -5.55 3.67 -3.10
C ASP A 165 -6.36 4.19 -4.30
N THR A 166 -7.60 4.62 -4.08
CA THR A 166 -8.46 5.22 -5.12
C THR A 166 -7.86 6.49 -5.74
N ALA A 167 -6.90 7.11 -5.05
CA ALA A 167 -6.15 8.24 -5.55
C ALA A 167 -4.95 7.88 -6.45
N HIS A 168 -4.58 6.60 -6.60
CA HIS A 168 -3.33 6.18 -7.28
C HIS A 168 -3.07 6.93 -8.61
N PHE A 169 -3.96 6.78 -9.59
CA PHE A 169 -3.85 7.44 -10.90
C PHE A 169 -4.24 8.93 -10.91
N THR A 170 -4.92 9.43 -9.87
CA THR A 170 -5.40 10.83 -9.80
C THR A 170 -4.50 11.74 -8.97
N LYS A 171 -3.45 11.19 -8.37
CA LYS A 171 -2.49 11.90 -7.52
C LYS A 171 -1.57 12.78 -8.38
N THR A 172 -1.98 14.02 -8.60
CA THR A 172 -1.17 15.04 -9.28
C THR A 172 0.23 15.10 -8.66
N THR A 173 1.23 14.73 -9.44
CA THR A 173 2.65 14.84 -9.05
C THR A 173 2.97 16.31 -8.79
N ALA A 174 3.68 16.60 -7.68
CA ALA A 174 3.95 17.97 -7.28
C ALA A 174 4.83 18.74 -8.30
N ASN A 175 5.56 18.00 -9.15
CA ASN A 175 6.15 18.46 -10.40
C ASN A 175 5.48 17.70 -11.54
N GLN A 176 4.81 18.42 -12.46
CA GLN A 176 4.14 17.80 -13.62
C GLN A 176 5.12 17.18 -14.65
N ASP A 177 6.42 17.48 -14.52
CA ASP A 177 7.49 17.00 -15.42
C ASP A 177 8.04 15.60 -15.06
N VAL A 178 7.49 14.94 -14.03
CA VAL A 178 7.99 13.63 -13.55
C VAL A 178 6.92 12.56 -13.76
N SER A 179 7.26 11.53 -14.54
CA SER A 179 6.41 10.36 -14.77
C SER A 179 6.07 9.63 -13.46
N MET A 180 4.84 9.14 -13.38
CA MET A 180 4.36 8.26 -12.31
C MET A 180 5.09 6.91 -12.36
N LEU A 181 5.36 6.39 -13.57
CA LEU A 181 6.08 5.15 -13.80
C LEU A 181 7.53 5.23 -13.28
N ASP A 182 8.23 6.34 -13.56
CA ASP A 182 9.60 6.56 -13.05
C ASP A 182 9.64 6.58 -11.51
N GLN A 183 8.67 7.25 -10.88
CA GLN A 183 8.55 7.34 -9.42
C GLN A 183 8.26 5.98 -8.78
N LEU A 184 7.32 5.21 -9.35
CA LEU A 184 6.98 3.86 -8.90
C LEU A 184 8.18 2.92 -9.05
N THR A 185 8.82 2.94 -10.23
CA THR A 185 9.98 2.11 -10.57
C THR A 185 11.16 2.37 -9.63
N GLU A 186 11.52 3.62 -9.37
CA GLU A 186 12.66 3.95 -8.49
C GLU A 186 12.34 3.62 -7.02
N THR A 187 11.10 3.87 -6.56
CA THR A 187 10.68 3.51 -5.20
C THR A 187 10.71 2.00 -4.97
N TYR A 188 10.19 1.21 -5.92
CA TYR A 188 10.21 -0.24 -5.86
C TYR A 188 11.63 -0.81 -5.96
N ARG A 189 12.45 -0.29 -6.89
CA ARG A 189 13.88 -0.65 -7.02
C ARG A 189 14.65 -0.47 -5.72
N GLY A 190 14.34 0.60 -4.96
CA GLY A 190 14.95 0.87 -3.66
C GLY A 190 14.57 -0.12 -2.55
N LEU A 191 13.52 -0.93 -2.72
CA LEU A 191 13.01 -1.88 -1.72
C LEU A 191 13.21 -3.35 -2.14
N VAL A 192 13.06 -3.67 -3.41
CA VAL A 192 13.02 -5.06 -3.93
C VAL A 192 14.32 -5.85 -3.65
N GLY A 193 15.46 -5.15 -3.55
CA GLY A 193 16.75 -5.77 -3.21
C GLY A 193 16.80 -6.39 -1.82
N ASP A 194 16.06 -5.83 -0.86
CA ASP A 194 16.05 -6.26 0.54
C ASP A 194 14.94 -7.29 0.85
N ILE A 195 13.97 -7.47 -0.07
CA ILE A 195 12.90 -8.46 0.06
C ILE A 195 13.46 -9.90 0.09
N ALA A 196 14.35 -10.25 -0.84
CA ALA A 196 14.85 -11.63 -0.95
C ALA A 196 15.65 -12.11 0.28
N PRO A 197 16.54 -11.31 0.90
CA PRO A 197 17.12 -11.62 2.21
C PRO A 197 16.07 -11.89 3.30
N VAL A 198 15.13 -10.96 3.51
CA VAL A 198 14.09 -11.08 4.54
C VAL A 198 13.21 -12.30 4.33
N TYR A 199 12.86 -12.61 3.08
CA TYR A 199 12.10 -13.80 2.71
C TYR A 199 12.83 -15.10 3.09
N SER A 200 14.15 -15.16 2.91
CA SER A 200 14.98 -16.29 3.35
C SER A 200 15.05 -16.40 4.88
N GLU A 201 15.23 -15.28 5.57
CA GLU A 201 15.31 -15.24 7.04
C GLU A 201 14.00 -15.66 7.71
N LEU A 202 12.85 -15.22 7.18
CA LEU A 202 11.52 -15.62 7.65
C LEU A 202 11.31 -17.14 7.48
N LYS A 203 11.72 -17.72 6.34
CA LYS A 203 11.65 -19.19 6.14
C LYS A 203 12.56 -19.96 7.10
N GLU A 204 13.75 -19.44 7.39
CA GLU A 204 14.64 -20.05 8.39
C GLU A 204 14.07 -19.95 9.82
N ALA A 205 13.47 -18.81 10.17
CA ALA A 205 12.83 -18.60 11.47
C ALA A 205 11.61 -19.53 11.67
N ILE A 206 10.77 -19.71 10.63
CA ILE A 206 9.67 -20.69 10.63
C ILE A 206 10.19 -22.08 10.98
N GLY A 207 11.19 -22.59 10.25
CA GLY A 207 11.73 -23.94 10.50
C GLY A 207 12.33 -24.11 11.90
N LYS A 208 12.91 -23.04 12.48
CA LYS A 208 13.41 -23.05 13.87
C LYS A 208 12.28 -23.07 14.90
N VAL A 209 11.21 -22.32 14.68
CA VAL A 209 10.04 -22.31 15.59
C VAL A 209 9.29 -23.65 15.51
N GLU A 210 9.07 -24.21 14.32
CA GLU A 210 8.46 -25.54 14.12
C GLU A 210 9.27 -26.65 14.81
N ALA A 211 10.60 -26.60 14.78
CA ALA A 211 11.46 -27.57 15.46
C ALA A 211 11.35 -27.51 17.00
N VAL A 212 11.09 -26.33 17.56
CA VAL A 212 10.99 -26.11 19.02
C VAL A 212 9.58 -26.39 19.54
N GLN A 213 8.53 -26.06 18.78
CA GLN A 213 7.12 -26.10 19.21
C GLN A 213 6.68 -27.41 19.90
N PRO A 214 7.06 -28.63 19.44
CA PRO A 214 6.65 -29.89 20.10
C PRO A 214 7.30 -30.11 21.47
N SER A 215 8.41 -29.43 21.76
CA SER A 215 9.22 -29.62 22.98
C SER A 215 8.85 -28.66 24.11
N LEU A 216 8.04 -27.64 23.83
CA LEU A 216 7.56 -26.68 24.81
C LEU A 216 6.58 -27.37 25.79
N SER A 217 6.70 -27.12 27.09
CA SER A 217 5.72 -27.59 28.07
C SER A 217 4.50 -26.67 28.14
N ASP A 218 4.74 -25.37 28.18
CA ASP A 218 3.78 -24.38 28.67
C ASP A 218 2.84 -23.90 27.54
N ASN A 219 1.55 -23.73 27.87
CA ASN A 219 0.55 -23.35 26.87
C ASN A 219 0.76 -21.92 26.33
N SER A 220 1.33 -21.01 27.14
CA SER A 220 1.73 -19.68 26.71
C SER A 220 2.78 -19.74 25.60
N ASP A 221 3.78 -20.60 25.77
CA ASP A 221 4.92 -20.71 24.87
C ASP A 221 4.51 -21.41 23.57
N LYS A 222 3.61 -22.40 23.65
CA LYS A 222 2.98 -23.04 22.47
C LYS A 222 2.14 -22.08 21.65
N GLU A 223 1.36 -21.24 22.31
CA GLU A 223 0.57 -20.19 21.65
C GLU A 223 1.52 -19.13 21.04
N ALA A 224 2.55 -18.70 21.76
CA ALA A 224 3.55 -17.78 21.23
C ALA A 224 4.29 -18.36 20.02
N ALA A 225 4.64 -19.65 20.03
CA ALA A 225 5.19 -20.34 18.87
C ALA A 225 4.19 -20.40 17.71
N HIS A 226 2.91 -20.69 17.96
CA HIS A 226 1.88 -20.68 16.92
C HIS A 226 1.69 -19.28 16.31
N GLN A 227 1.57 -18.25 17.14
CA GLN A 227 1.45 -16.86 16.69
C GLN A 227 2.72 -16.39 15.97
N ALA A 228 3.91 -16.84 16.35
CA ALA A 228 5.15 -16.56 15.61
C ALA A 228 5.14 -17.19 14.21
N LEU A 229 4.61 -18.40 14.05
CA LEU A 229 4.42 -19.03 12.74
C LEU A 229 3.40 -18.27 11.89
N VAL A 230 2.25 -17.88 12.45
CA VAL A 230 1.24 -17.06 11.75
C VAL A 230 1.86 -15.72 11.33
N ALA A 231 2.53 -15.02 12.25
CA ALA A 231 3.21 -13.76 11.98
C ALA A 231 4.25 -13.86 10.85
N ALA A 232 5.06 -14.91 10.82
CA ALA A 232 6.06 -15.10 9.77
C ALA A 232 5.45 -15.55 8.42
N GLN A 233 4.47 -16.46 8.45
CA GLN A 233 3.79 -16.93 7.25
C GLN A 233 2.99 -15.82 6.57
N SER A 234 2.24 -15.01 7.33
CA SER A 234 1.52 -13.86 6.78
C SER A 234 2.45 -12.81 6.20
N ARG A 235 3.62 -12.56 6.81
CA ARG A 235 4.64 -11.68 6.22
C ARG A 235 5.19 -12.22 4.90
N LEU A 236 5.44 -13.53 4.78
CA LEU A 236 5.82 -14.14 3.50
C LEU A 236 4.73 -13.96 2.43
N SER A 237 3.47 -14.25 2.78
CA SER A 237 2.33 -14.07 1.88
C SER A 237 2.15 -12.60 1.45
N MET A 238 2.34 -11.64 2.35
CA MET A 238 2.35 -10.21 2.03
C MET A 238 3.49 -9.84 1.07
N LEU A 239 4.69 -10.39 1.25
CA LEU A 239 5.80 -10.14 0.32
C LEU A 239 5.48 -10.69 -1.08
N ASP A 240 5.01 -11.94 -1.16
CA ASP A 240 4.68 -12.61 -2.44
C ASP A 240 3.52 -11.88 -3.16
N THR A 241 2.42 -11.55 -2.48
CA THR A 241 1.26 -10.87 -3.08
C THR A 241 1.49 -9.38 -3.31
N GLY A 242 2.23 -8.70 -2.43
CA GLY A 242 2.56 -7.29 -2.60
C GLY A 242 3.45 -7.06 -3.82
N VAL A 243 4.33 -8.02 -4.15
CA VAL A 243 5.12 -7.99 -5.39
C VAL A 243 4.21 -8.08 -6.61
N ALA A 244 3.24 -9.01 -6.62
CA ALA A 244 2.27 -9.12 -7.71
C ALA A 244 1.46 -7.82 -7.92
N ILE A 245 0.97 -7.19 -6.84
CA ILE A 245 0.25 -5.91 -6.91
C ILE A 245 1.13 -4.80 -7.50
N VAL A 246 2.42 -4.72 -7.12
CA VAL A 246 3.34 -3.67 -7.61
C VAL A 246 3.77 -3.93 -9.06
N ASP A 247 4.01 -5.18 -9.44
CA ASP A 247 4.35 -5.55 -10.81
C ASP A 247 3.17 -5.27 -11.77
N GLU A 248 1.93 -5.54 -11.33
CA GLU A 248 0.71 -5.16 -12.07
C GLU A 248 0.53 -3.63 -12.16
N ALA A 249 0.82 -2.90 -11.07
CA ALA A 249 0.75 -1.45 -11.03
C ALA A 249 1.76 -0.78 -11.97
N LEU A 250 2.95 -1.37 -12.16
CA LEU A 250 3.95 -0.89 -13.12
C LEU A 250 3.42 -0.95 -14.57
N MET A 251 2.89 -2.10 -15.00
CA MET A 251 2.29 -2.27 -16.32
C MET A 251 1.09 -1.33 -16.53
N ALA A 252 0.20 -1.25 -15.53
CA ALA A 252 -0.96 -0.38 -15.56
C ALA A 252 -0.59 1.12 -15.61
N THR A 253 0.48 1.53 -14.92
CA THR A 253 0.96 2.92 -14.94
C THR A 253 1.51 3.32 -16.31
N GLU A 254 2.31 2.46 -16.95
CA GLU A 254 2.82 2.71 -18.30
C GLU A 254 1.66 2.84 -19.31
N ALA A 255 0.71 1.90 -19.26
CA ALA A 255 -0.47 1.95 -20.11
C ALA A 255 -1.39 3.14 -19.82
N TYR A 256 -1.50 3.58 -18.57
CA TYR A 256 -2.28 4.76 -18.17
C TYR A 256 -1.68 6.04 -18.75
N GLU A 257 -0.36 6.24 -18.62
CA GLU A 257 0.33 7.40 -19.20
C GLU A 257 0.22 7.41 -20.73
N ALA A 258 0.37 6.25 -21.37
CA ALA A 258 0.23 6.08 -22.81
C ALA A 258 -1.21 6.38 -23.29
N ALA A 259 -2.23 5.77 -22.70
CA ALA A 259 -3.64 5.99 -23.05
C ALA A 259 -4.05 7.46 -22.87
N ARG A 260 -3.62 8.08 -21.77
CA ARG A 260 -3.88 9.50 -21.49
C ARG A 260 -3.17 10.42 -22.49
N GLN A 261 -1.93 10.10 -22.88
CA GLN A 261 -1.23 10.85 -23.92
C GLN A 261 -1.96 10.79 -25.26
N GLY A 262 -2.37 9.59 -25.70
CA GLY A 262 -3.11 9.43 -26.96
C GLY A 262 -4.45 10.19 -26.97
N TRP A 263 -5.16 10.20 -25.85
CA TRP A 263 -6.39 11.00 -25.70
C TRP A 263 -6.13 12.51 -25.80
N ASN A 264 -5.06 13.00 -25.16
CA ASN A 264 -4.66 14.41 -25.28
C ASN A 264 -4.27 14.80 -26.71
N ASP A 265 -3.58 13.90 -27.44
CA ASP A 265 -3.23 14.14 -28.84
C ASP A 265 -4.46 14.21 -29.76
N ILE A 266 -5.51 13.40 -29.52
CA ILE A 266 -6.81 13.51 -30.22
C ILE A 266 -7.45 14.87 -29.95
N ILE A 267 -7.51 15.31 -28.69
CA ILE A 267 -8.08 16.61 -28.33
C ILE A 267 -7.30 17.76 -28.97
N ALA A 268 -5.97 17.64 -29.07
CA ALA A 268 -5.12 18.60 -29.78
C ALA A 268 -5.32 18.56 -31.30
N ALA A 269 -5.52 17.38 -31.89
CA ALA A 269 -5.84 17.22 -33.30
C ALA A 269 -7.17 17.90 -33.63
N ASP A 270 -8.20 17.70 -32.81
CA ASP A 270 -9.50 18.38 -32.92
C ASP A 270 -9.39 19.91 -32.91
N ALA A 271 -8.50 20.46 -32.09
CA ALA A 271 -8.22 21.89 -32.11
C ALA A 271 -7.60 22.33 -33.45
N ALA A 272 -6.63 21.59 -33.97
CA ALA A 272 -6.01 21.86 -35.27
C ALA A 272 -7.02 21.74 -36.44
N VAL A 273 -7.92 20.75 -36.43
CA VAL A 273 -9.00 20.59 -37.44
C VAL A 273 -9.99 21.76 -37.42
N ARG A 274 -10.34 22.28 -36.23
CA ARG A 274 -11.18 23.48 -36.11
C ARG A 274 -10.48 24.72 -36.68
N GLU A 275 -9.17 24.86 -36.46
CA GLU A 275 -8.38 25.95 -37.05
C GLU A 275 -8.28 25.82 -38.59
N ALA A 276 -8.06 24.62 -39.13
CA ALA A 276 -8.11 24.37 -40.58
C ALA A 276 -9.47 24.77 -41.17
N THR A 277 -10.56 24.29 -40.58
CA THR A 277 -11.93 24.60 -41.00
C THR A 277 -12.24 26.10 -40.94
N ALA A 278 -11.71 26.82 -39.95
CA ALA A 278 -11.89 28.27 -39.82
C ALA A 278 -11.17 29.05 -40.92
N LEU A 279 -9.99 28.61 -41.36
CA LEU A 279 -9.25 29.21 -42.48
C LEU A 279 -10.02 29.07 -43.81
N LEU A 280 -10.67 27.93 -44.02
CA LEU A 280 -11.47 27.65 -45.23
C LEU A 280 -12.79 28.45 -45.34
N GLN A 281 -13.13 29.30 -44.36
CA GLN A 281 -14.28 30.22 -44.47
C GLN A 281 -14.10 31.26 -45.58
N ASP A 282 -12.87 31.64 -45.90
CA ASP A 282 -12.53 32.44 -47.07
C ASP A 282 -11.52 31.66 -47.91
N MET A 283 -11.97 31.08 -49.02
CA MET A 283 -11.18 30.17 -49.85
C MET A 283 -10.18 30.93 -50.73
N THR A 284 -9.17 31.53 -50.10
CA THR A 284 -7.98 32.07 -50.77
C THR A 284 -6.88 31.01 -50.89
N GLU A 285 -5.97 31.18 -51.84
CA GLU A 285 -4.83 30.24 -52.03
C GLU A 285 -3.95 30.14 -50.75
N ASP A 286 -3.77 31.26 -50.04
CA ASP A 286 -2.99 31.31 -48.80
C ASP A 286 -3.72 30.66 -47.63
N ASN A 287 -5.05 30.85 -47.50
CA ASN A 287 -5.84 30.19 -46.46
C ASN A 287 -5.93 28.68 -46.66
N VAL A 288 -6.02 28.20 -47.91
CA VAL A 288 -6.00 26.76 -48.22
C VAL A 288 -4.63 26.15 -47.91
N ARG A 289 -3.52 26.86 -48.19
CA ARG A 289 -2.18 26.42 -47.71
C ARG A 289 -2.07 26.36 -46.19
N ALA A 290 -2.61 27.35 -45.49
CA ALA A 290 -2.63 27.34 -44.03
C ALA A 290 -3.55 26.23 -43.46
N SER A 291 -4.64 25.88 -44.14
CA SER A 291 -5.48 24.72 -43.84
C SER A 291 -4.69 23.42 -43.97
N ILE A 292 -3.95 23.24 -45.08
CA ILE A 292 -3.04 22.11 -45.30
C ILE A 292 -2.04 21.95 -44.14
N ASP A 293 -1.41 23.04 -43.68
CA ASP A 293 -0.47 22.98 -42.55
C ASP A 293 -1.15 22.54 -41.23
N LYS A 294 -2.39 22.97 -41.00
CA LYS A 294 -3.19 22.59 -39.82
C LYS A 294 -3.70 21.15 -39.90
N THR A 295 -4.13 20.69 -41.08
CA THR A 295 -4.52 19.29 -41.34
C THR A 295 -3.33 18.34 -41.19
N ASN A 296 -2.14 18.73 -41.66
CA ASN A 296 -0.90 17.98 -41.40
C ASN A 296 -0.52 17.93 -39.91
N THR A 297 -0.78 19.01 -39.17
CA THR A 297 -0.61 19.03 -37.71
C THR A 297 -1.59 18.05 -37.04
N ALA A 298 -2.86 18.04 -37.43
CA ALA A 298 -3.87 17.11 -36.94
C ALA A 298 -3.50 15.65 -37.25
N LEU A 299 -3.07 15.35 -38.49
CA LEU A 299 -2.59 14.02 -38.88
C LEU A 299 -1.38 13.56 -38.03
N THR A 300 -0.43 14.45 -37.75
CA THR A 300 0.73 14.12 -36.90
C THR A 300 0.30 13.74 -35.48
N LEU A 301 -0.67 14.46 -34.93
CA LEU A 301 -1.22 14.19 -33.60
C LEU A 301 -2.05 12.89 -33.56
N LEU A 302 -2.90 12.65 -34.57
CA LEU A 302 -3.70 11.42 -34.66
C LEU A 302 -2.83 10.16 -34.84
N ASN A 303 -1.75 10.22 -35.62
CA ASN A 303 -0.81 9.09 -35.71
C ASN A 303 -0.12 8.84 -34.37
N ARG A 304 0.30 9.90 -33.65
CA ARG A 304 0.85 9.74 -32.29
C ARG A 304 -0.16 9.12 -31.33
N ALA A 305 -1.44 9.48 -31.44
CA ALA A 305 -2.50 8.87 -30.63
C ALA A 305 -2.66 7.37 -30.90
N ALA A 306 -2.61 6.95 -32.16
CA ALA A 306 -2.60 5.53 -32.53
C ALA A 306 -1.36 4.80 -31.97
N ASP A 307 -0.16 5.39 -32.11
CA ASP A 307 1.07 4.83 -31.54
C ASP A 307 0.96 4.70 -30.00
N SER A 308 0.38 5.69 -29.32
CA SER A 308 0.15 5.68 -27.87
C SER A 308 -0.86 4.62 -27.42
N PHE A 309 -1.94 4.37 -28.18
CA PHE A 309 -2.88 3.29 -27.84
C PHE A 309 -2.32 1.89 -28.14
N SER A 310 -1.49 1.73 -29.17
CA SER A 310 -0.71 0.50 -29.35
C SER A 310 0.21 0.27 -28.16
N MET A 311 0.99 1.29 -27.79
CA MET A 311 1.92 1.22 -26.66
C MET A 311 1.21 0.87 -25.34
N ALA A 312 0.02 1.42 -25.08
CA ALA A 312 -0.76 1.07 -23.91
C ALA A 312 -1.17 -0.42 -23.88
N GLN A 313 -1.62 -0.96 -25.02
CA GLN A 313 -2.04 -2.36 -25.15
C GLN A 313 -0.83 -3.33 -25.15
N ASP A 314 0.31 -2.92 -25.69
CA ASP A 314 1.57 -3.66 -25.67
C ASP A 314 2.19 -3.71 -24.26
N SER A 315 2.10 -2.61 -23.49
CA SER A 315 2.60 -2.52 -22.11
C SER A 315 1.71 -3.24 -21.09
N TYR A 316 0.40 -3.35 -21.33
CA TYR A 316 -0.54 -4.00 -20.41
C TYR A 316 -1.40 -5.08 -21.09
N PRO A 317 -0.95 -6.36 -21.09
CA PRO A 317 -1.60 -7.44 -21.81
C PRO A 317 -3.06 -7.67 -21.40
N GLY A 318 -3.97 -7.67 -22.40
CA GLY A 318 -5.40 -7.92 -22.20
C GLY A 318 -6.24 -6.66 -22.02
N LEU A 319 -5.62 -5.48 -21.92
CA LEU A 319 -6.28 -4.20 -22.09
C LEU A 319 -6.87 -4.10 -23.51
N ASP A 320 -8.13 -3.69 -23.63
CA ASP A 320 -8.81 -3.46 -24.91
C ASP A 320 -9.06 -1.96 -25.12
N LEU A 321 -8.31 -1.35 -26.05
CA LEU A 321 -8.55 0.01 -26.54
C LEU A 321 -9.03 0.01 -28.00
N GLY A 322 -9.46 -1.14 -28.55
CA GLY A 322 -9.74 -1.31 -29.97
C GLY A 322 -10.87 -0.43 -30.52
N VAL A 323 -11.75 0.10 -29.65
CA VAL A 323 -12.76 1.10 -30.04
C VAL A 323 -12.15 2.48 -30.30
N PHE A 324 -11.08 2.84 -29.57
CA PHE A 324 -10.33 4.08 -29.79
C PHE A 324 -9.44 3.96 -31.02
N ASP A 325 -8.82 2.80 -31.25
CA ASP A 325 -8.03 2.53 -32.46
C ASP A 325 -8.88 2.69 -33.74
N GLN A 326 -10.10 2.12 -33.75
CA GLN A 326 -11.05 2.29 -34.84
C GLN A 326 -11.44 3.77 -35.06
N TYR A 327 -11.70 4.50 -33.97
CA TYR A 327 -12.03 5.92 -34.04
C TYR A 327 -10.88 6.76 -34.60
N VAL A 328 -9.65 6.58 -34.08
CA VAL A 328 -8.46 7.31 -34.55
C VAL A 328 -8.15 6.97 -36.01
N ALA A 329 -8.21 5.71 -36.41
CA ALA A 329 -8.03 5.31 -37.80
C ALA A 329 -9.01 6.05 -38.73
N LYS A 330 -10.29 6.18 -38.34
CA LYS A 330 -11.28 6.92 -39.14
C LYS A 330 -11.05 8.42 -39.18
N ARG A 331 -10.57 9.02 -38.08
CA ARG A 331 -10.13 10.43 -38.09
C ARG A 331 -8.88 10.64 -38.96
N ILE A 332 -7.95 9.68 -39.02
CA ILE A 332 -6.80 9.73 -39.95
C ILE A 332 -7.29 9.66 -41.40
N GLU A 333 -8.16 8.71 -41.74
CA GLU A 333 -8.76 8.60 -43.08
C GLU A 333 -9.49 9.88 -43.49
N SER A 334 -10.26 10.50 -42.59
CA SER A 334 -10.97 11.75 -42.89
C SER A 334 -10.00 12.90 -43.14
N GLN A 335 -9.00 13.13 -42.29
CA GLN A 335 -8.03 14.21 -42.48
C GLN A 335 -7.16 14.02 -43.75
N GLN A 336 -6.92 12.77 -44.18
CA GLN A 336 -6.31 12.51 -45.50
C GLN A 336 -7.21 12.94 -46.67
N ALA A 337 -8.52 12.73 -46.58
CA ALA A 337 -9.48 13.20 -47.59
C ALA A 337 -9.56 14.74 -47.61
N ALA A 338 -9.56 15.40 -46.44
CA ALA A 338 -9.49 16.87 -46.35
C ALA A 338 -8.23 17.44 -47.02
N LEU A 339 -7.06 16.85 -46.74
CA LEU A 339 -5.79 17.22 -47.36
C LEU A 339 -5.83 17.07 -48.89
N SER A 340 -6.45 15.99 -49.38
CA SER A 340 -6.62 15.74 -50.82
C SER A 340 -7.61 16.73 -51.47
N ALA A 341 -8.67 17.12 -50.76
CA ALA A 341 -9.61 18.15 -51.19
C ALA A 341 -8.91 19.53 -51.30
N ASP A 342 -8.17 19.95 -50.28
CA ASP A 342 -7.42 21.22 -50.31
C ASP A 342 -6.38 21.24 -51.45
N GLN A 343 -5.66 20.14 -51.68
CA GLN A 343 -4.74 20.02 -52.82
C GLN A 343 -5.48 20.10 -54.17
N ALA A 344 -6.63 19.41 -54.30
CA ALA A 344 -7.45 19.46 -55.51
C ALA A 344 -8.01 20.87 -55.78
N TYR A 345 -8.28 21.67 -54.74
CA TYR A 345 -8.63 23.08 -54.87
C TYR A 345 -7.48 23.90 -55.47
N LEU A 346 -6.26 23.75 -54.94
CA LEU A 346 -5.07 24.44 -55.44
C LEU A 346 -4.75 24.08 -56.90
N ASP A 347 -4.87 22.79 -57.24
CA ASP A 347 -4.69 22.27 -58.61
C ASP A 347 -5.86 22.60 -59.55
N ARG A 348 -6.91 23.26 -59.04
CA ARG A 348 -8.15 23.62 -59.76
C ARG A 348 -8.92 22.41 -60.30
N ASN A 349 -8.68 21.23 -59.74
CA ASN A 349 -9.31 19.98 -60.11
C ASN A 349 -10.67 19.82 -59.40
N LYS A 350 -11.71 20.43 -59.99
CA LYS A 350 -13.06 20.48 -59.41
C LYS A 350 -13.71 19.10 -59.21
N GLU A 351 -13.39 18.13 -60.05
CA GLU A 351 -13.93 16.77 -59.97
C GLU A 351 -13.40 16.06 -58.72
N LEU A 352 -12.07 16.04 -58.57
CA LEU A 352 -11.41 15.46 -57.40
C LEU A 352 -11.77 16.20 -56.11
N LEU A 353 -11.89 17.53 -56.17
CA LEU A 353 -12.37 18.33 -55.04
C LEU A 353 -13.78 17.92 -54.59
N SER A 354 -14.71 17.66 -55.51
CA SER A 354 -16.05 17.17 -55.15
C SER A 354 -15.97 15.77 -54.53
N GLN A 355 -15.21 14.86 -55.16
CA GLN A 355 -15.04 13.48 -54.72
C GLN A 355 -14.43 13.38 -53.31
N GLU A 356 -13.36 14.13 -53.02
CA GLU A 356 -12.69 14.07 -51.72
C GLU A 356 -13.50 14.80 -50.63
N ASN A 357 -14.27 15.84 -50.97
CA ASN A 357 -15.24 16.44 -50.04
C ASN A 357 -16.38 15.46 -49.67
N GLU A 358 -16.92 14.73 -50.64
CA GLU A 358 -17.93 13.69 -50.37
C GLU A 358 -17.35 12.58 -49.49
N ARG A 359 -16.13 12.12 -49.79
CA ARG A 359 -15.39 11.14 -48.99
C ARG A 359 -15.10 11.63 -47.57
N TYR A 360 -14.65 12.87 -47.41
CA TYR A 360 -14.41 13.50 -46.10
C TYR A 360 -15.68 13.47 -45.24
N ASN A 361 -16.80 13.93 -45.79
CA ASN A 361 -18.08 13.96 -45.06
C ASN A 361 -18.57 12.56 -44.67
N ALA A 362 -18.37 11.54 -45.51
CA ALA A 362 -18.70 10.16 -45.19
C ALA A 362 -17.82 9.61 -44.04
N LEU A 363 -16.51 9.87 -44.08
CA LEU A 363 -15.56 9.41 -43.06
C LEU A 363 -15.74 10.12 -41.72
N GLU A 364 -16.04 11.41 -41.71
CA GLU A 364 -16.42 12.12 -40.48
C GLU A 364 -17.75 11.62 -39.89
N GLN A 365 -18.71 11.19 -40.72
CA GLN A 365 -19.92 10.54 -40.23
C GLN A 365 -19.63 9.16 -39.61
N GLU A 366 -18.80 8.33 -40.26
CA GLU A 366 -18.33 7.06 -39.68
C GLU A 366 -17.59 7.28 -38.35
N ALA A 367 -16.73 8.30 -38.28
CA ALA A 367 -16.02 8.65 -37.04
C ALA A 367 -16.98 9.19 -35.96
N ALA A 368 -18.01 9.96 -36.32
CA ALA A 368 -19.02 10.45 -35.39
C ALA A 368 -19.94 9.33 -34.86
N ASP A 369 -20.19 8.29 -35.67
CA ASP A 369 -20.94 7.10 -35.24
C ASP A 369 -20.09 6.22 -34.30
N LEU A 370 -18.78 6.09 -34.55
CA LEU A 370 -17.84 5.49 -33.59
C LEU A 370 -17.73 6.30 -32.30
N ALA A 371 -17.68 7.63 -32.37
CA ALA A 371 -17.61 8.51 -31.21
C ALA A 371 -18.82 8.37 -30.27
N GLN A 372 -20.01 8.08 -30.80
CA GLN A 372 -21.20 7.78 -29.98
C GLN A 372 -21.09 6.46 -29.22
N GLY A 373 -20.20 5.56 -29.64
CA GLY A 373 -19.89 4.28 -28.98
C GLY A 373 -18.68 4.33 -28.04
N LEU A 374 -17.94 5.44 -27.99
CA LEU A 374 -16.89 5.63 -26.98
C LEU A 374 -17.55 5.71 -25.60
N GLY A 375 -17.04 4.90 -24.67
CA GLY A 375 -17.54 4.79 -23.30
C GLY A 375 -16.93 5.85 -22.39
N ASP A 376 -16.27 5.40 -21.34
CA ASP A 376 -15.39 6.27 -20.54
C ASP A 376 -14.10 6.60 -21.33
N ASP A 377 -13.38 7.64 -20.91
CA ASP A 377 -12.08 8.03 -21.49
C ASP A 377 -11.07 6.86 -21.40
N PRO A 378 -10.11 6.72 -22.34
CA PRO A 378 -9.28 5.51 -22.45
C PRO A 378 -8.37 5.29 -21.23
N ASP A 379 -7.98 6.36 -20.52
CA ASP A 379 -7.22 6.25 -19.29
C ASP A 379 -8.09 5.69 -18.13
N VAL A 380 -9.37 6.04 -18.08
CA VAL A 380 -10.37 5.43 -17.16
C VAL A 380 -10.57 3.95 -17.46
N VAL A 381 -10.54 3.54 -18.74
CA VAL A 381 -10.58 2.12 -19.12
C VAL A 381 -9.40 1.36 -18.51
N VAL A 382 -8.17 1.90 -18.60
CA VAL A 382 -6.97 1.32 -17.95
C VAL A 382 -7.17 1.19 -16.43
N VAL A 383 -7.61 2.25 -15.75
CA VAL A 383 -7.86 2.23 -14.30
C VAL A 383 -8.89 1.16 -13.91
N SER A 384 -9.96 1.01 -14.71
CA SER A 384 -11.01 0.02 -14.46
C SER A 384 -10.51 -1.43 -14.63
N PHE A 385 -9.67 -1.67 -15.64
CA PHE A 385 -9.06 -2.96 -15.92
C PHE A 385 -8.08 -3.36 -14.80
N TYR A 386 -7.20 -2.43 -14.41
CA TYR A 386 -6.26 -2.61 -13.29
C TYR A 386 -6.94 -2.95 -11.96
N HIS A 387 -7.96 -2.18 -11.55
CA HIS A 387 -8.67 -2.45 -10.31
C HIS A 387 -9.43 -3.79 -10.33
N ALA A 388 -9.82 -4.29 -11.51
CA ALA A 388 -10.38 -5.63 -11.65
C ALA A 388 -9.31 -6.73 -11.53
N ALA A 389 -8.11 -6.50 -12.08
CA ALA A 389 -7.00 -7.45 -12.05
C ALA A 389 -6.47 -7.69 -10.63
N ILE A 390 -6.21 -6.62 -9.85
CA ILE A 390 -5.65 -6.76 -8.49
C ILE A 390 -6.69 -7.11 -7.41
N ALA A 391 -7.98 -7.23 -7.72
CA ALA A 391 -9.04 -7.26 -6.71
C ALA A 391 -8.91 -8.42 -5.71
N GLU A 392 -8.57 -9.63 -6.19
CA GLU A 392 -8.37 -10.82 -5.34
C GLU A 392 -7.07 -10.71 -4.52
N ASP A 393 -5.99 -10.21 -5.12
CA ASP A 393 -4.70 -10.00 -4.45
C ASP A 393 -4.82 -8.95 -3.33
N VAL A 394 -5.56 -7.87 -3.53
CA VAL A 394 -5.80 -6.86 -2.48
C VAL A 394 -6.62 -7.42 -1.31
N GLU A 395 -7.65 -8.24 -1.57
CA GLU A 395 -8.42 -8.90 -0.51
C GLU A 395 -7.53 -9.86 0.29
N PHE A 396 -6.71 -10.66 -0.39
CA PHE A 396 -5.77 -11.57 0.25
C PHE A 396 -4.68 -10.83 1.04
N TYR A 397 -4.11 -9.77 0.47
CA TYR A 397 -3.08 -8.94 1.09
C TYR A 397 -3.54 -8.32 2.42
N GLU A 398 -4.70 -7.64 2.43
CA GLU A 398 -5.26 -7.06 3.66
C GLU A 398 -5.66 -8.14 4.69
N ALA A 399 -6.07 -9.33 4.24
CA ALA A 399 -6.35 -10.45 5.14
C ALA A 399 -5.08 -10.98 5.84
N GLU A 400 -3.97 -11.13 5.12
CA GLU A 400 -2.68 -11.52 5.69
C GLU A 400 -2.08 -10.43 6.59
N ARG A 401 -2.21 -9.17 6.18
CA ARG A 401 -1.83 -8.00 6.98
C ARG A 401 -2.57 -7.93 8.31
N LEU A 402 -3.86 -8.23 8.33
CA LEU A 402 -4.65 -8.36 9.56
C LEU A 402 -4.20 -9.55 10.43
N LYS A 403 -3.84 -10.69 9.84
CA LYS A 403 -3.31 -11.86 10.59
C LYS A 403 -1.97 -11.52 11.26
N ALA A 404 -1.04 -10.90 10.53
CA ALA A 404 0.24 -10.44 11.06
C ALA A 404 0.03 -9.46 12.24
N GLY A 405 -0.76 -8.40 12.07
CA GLY A 405 -1.00 -7.41 13.13
C GLY A 405 -1.66 -7.99 14.39
N ASN A 406 -2.54 -8.99 14.24
CA ASN A 406 -3.14 -9.71 15.37
C ASN A 406 -2.10 -10.59 16.11
N ALA A 407 -1.29 -11.34 15.37
CA ALA A 407 -0.23 -12.16 15.94
C ALA A 407 0.83 -11.31 16.65
N ASP A 408 1.28 -10.22 16.05
CA ASP A 408 2.25 -9.29 16.63
C ASP A 408 1.75 -8.67 17.95
N THR A 409 0.44 -8.41 18.04
CA THR A 409 -0.19 -7.93 19.27
C THR A 409 -0.11 -8.97 20.39
N PHE A 410 -0.29 -10.25 20.07
CA PHE A 410 -0.06 -11.34 21.03
C PHE A 410 1.42 -11.46 21.41
N LEU A 411 2.32 -11.50 20.43
CA LEU A 411 3.77 -11.71 20.63
C LEU A 411 4.40 -10.59 21.47
N ARG A 412 3.95 -9.34 21.30
CA ARG A 412 4.37 -8.20 22.12
C ARG A 412 3.97 -8.36 23.58
N ASN A 413 2.77 -8.87 23.84
CA ASN A 413 2.30 -9.14 25.20
C ASN A 413 3.06 -10.32 25.83
N TYR A 414 3.35 -11.37 25.04
CA TYR A 414 4.17 -12.50 25.46
C TYR A 414 5.57 -12.04 25.89
N LEU A 415 6.33 -11.39 25.00
CA LEU A 415 7.66 -10.86 25.31
C LEU A 415 7.66 -9.83 26.46
N GLY A 416 6.58 -9.06 26.63
CA GLY A 416 6.40 -8.16 27.77
C GLY A 416 6.15 -8.88 29.10
N SER A 417 5.56 -10.08 29.07
CA SER A 417 5.35 -10.94 30.24
C SER A 417 6.59 -11.74 30.65
N ASP A 418 7.52 -11.95 29.72
CA ASP A 418 8.83 -12.58 29.94
C ASP A 418 9.82 -11.69 30.70
N ALA A 419 9.55 -10.39 30.76
CA ALA A 419 10.44 -9.38 31.36
C ALA A 419 10.14 -9.06 32.85
N GLN A 420 9.23 -9.80 33.49
CA GLN A 420 8.80 -9.64 34.90
C GLN A 420 9.10 -10.90 35.73
#